data_AF-V4TV89-F1
#
_entry.id   AF-V4TV89-F1
#
_cell.length_a   1.000
_cell.length_b   1.000
_cell.length_c   1.000
_cell.angle_alpha   90.00
_cell.angle_beta   90.00
_cell.angle_gamma   90.00
#
_symmetry.space_group_name_H-M   'P 1'
#
loop_
_entity.id
_entity.type
_entity.pdbx_description
1 polymer ?
#
loop_
_entity_poly.entity_id
_entity_poly.type
_entity_poly.pdbx_seq_one_letter_code
_entity_poly.pdbx_strand_id
1 'polypeptide(L)'
;SSKQENFVHGRDSPEKYYDAILCLSVTKWIHLNWGDDGLITLFMRIWKLLRPGGIFVLEPQPWVSYEKNRRVSETTATNFQNIKLYPKEFQEILLDKIGFRTVEDIGSGGLSSSKTGFNRPIFLFRK
;
A
#
# COMPACT_ATOMS: atom_id res chain seq x y z
N SER A 1 -31.10 44.11 -13.19
CA SER A 1 -30.53 43.36 -14.32
C SER A 1 -29.03 43.63 -14.34
N SER A 2 -28.25 42.75 -13.73
CA SER A 2 -26.79 42.78 -13.76
C SER A 2 -26.34 41.36 -14.05
N LYS A 3 -25.70 41.19 -15.20
CA LYS A 3 -25.29 39.92 -15.78
C LYS A 3 -24.36 39.19 -14.82
N GLN A 4 -24.76 37.99 -14.40
CA GLN A 4 -23.88 37.05 -13.71
C GLN A 4 -22.95 36.47 -14.77
N GLU A 5 -21.66 36.74 -14.61
CA GLU A 5 -20.62 36.33 -15.54
C GLU A 5 -20.48 34.80 -15.54
N ASN A 6 -20.38 34.27 -16.77
CA ASN A 6 -20.13 32.87 -17.05
C ASN A 6 -18.75 32.44 -16.52
N PHE A 7 -18.71 31.40 -15.69
CA PHE A 7 -17.53 30.53 -15.63
C PHE A 7 -17.91 29.16 -16.16
N VAL A 8 -17.60 28.93 -17.43
CA VAL A 8 -17.76 27.63 -18.09
C VAL A 8 -16.41 26.90 -18.07
N HIS A 9 -16.43 25.76 -17.37
CA HIS A 9 -15.59 24.55 -17.47
C HIS A 9 -14.05 24.60 -17.30
N GLY A 10 -13.60 23.92 -16.24
CA GLY A 10 -12.38 23.11 -16.24
C GLY A 10 -12.68 21.72 -15.65
N ARG A 11 -13.30 20.83 -16.46
CA ARG A 11 -12.77 19.53 -16.92
C ARG A 11 -12.52 18.49 -15.82
N ASP A 12 -13.23 17.36 -15.93
CA ASP A 12 -12.79 16.05 -15.44
C ASP A 12 -11.28 15.89 -15.68
N SER A 13 -10.49 15.92 -14.61
CA SER A 13 -9.10 15.50 -14.64
C SER A 13 -9.05 14.11 -14.00
N PRO A 14 -8.41 13.10 -14.63
CA PRO A 14 -8.36 11.77 -14.04
C PRO A 14 -7.67 11.88 -12.68
N GLU A 15 -8.25 11.28 -11.65
CA GLU A 15 -7.88 11.30 -10.21
C GLU A 15 -6.47 10.71 -9.91
N LYS A 16 -5.50 10.92 -10.79
CA LYS A 16 -4.15 10.36 -10.79
C LYS A 16 -3.13 11.48 -10.61
N TYR A 17 -2.52 11.53 -9.44
CA TYR A 17 -1.72 12.67 -9.00
C TYR A 17 -0.23 12.37 -8.88
N TYR A 18 0.14 11.10 -8.65
CA TYR A 18 1.51 10.75 -8.28
C TYR A 18 2.20 9.85 -9.31
N ASP A 19 3.49 10.11 -9.52
CA ASP A 19 4.37 9.24 -10.29
C ASP A 19 4.96 8.12 -9.41
N ALA A 20 5.07 8.34 -8.09
CA ALA A 20 5.50 7.35 -7.12
C ALA A 20 4.75 7.47 -5.79
N ILE A 21 4.45 6.33 -5.16
CA ILE A 21 3.94 6.26 -3.78
C ILE A 21 4.77 5.25 -3.00
N LEU A 22 5.14 5.61 -1.77
CA LEU A 22 5.95 4.77 -0.88
C LEU A 22 5.11 4.30 0.30
N CYS A 23 5.15 3.00 0.58
CA CYS A 23 4.54 2.35 1.75
C CYS A 23 5.61 1.52 2.44
N LEU A 24 6.42 2.20 3.25
CA LEU A 24 7.57 1.61 3.93
C LEU A 24 7.23 1.36 5.39
N SER A 25 7.28 0.11 5.83
CA SER A 25 7.09 -0.26 7.23
C SER A 25 5.76 0.25 7.86
N VAL A 26 4.69 0.36 7.08
CA VAL A 26 3.37 0.80 7.59
C VAL A 26 2.23 -0.18 7.34
N THR A 27 2.37 -1.16 6.42
CA THR A 27 1.26 -2.09 6.10
C THR A 27 0.79 -2.88 7.31
N LYS A 28 1.69 -3.35 8.18
CA LYS A 28 1.31 -4.01 9.44
C LYS A 28 0.37 -3.17 10.28
N TRP A 29 0.68 -1.89 10.47
CA TRP A 29 -0.12 -1.04 11.34
C TRP A 29 -1.48 -0.77 10.75
N ILE A 30 -1.56 -0.61 9.43
CA ILE A 30 -2.83 -0.44 8.73
C ILE A 30 -3.68 -1.71 8.89
N HIS A 31 -3.06 -2.85 8.64
CA HIS A 31 -3.71 -4.16 8.71
C HIS A 31 -4.19 -4.52 10.12
N LEU A 32 -3.41 -4.20 11.16
CA LEU A 32 -3.82 -4.43 12.54
C LEU A 32 -4.92 -3.45 13.00
N ASN A 33 -4.95 -2.20 12.52
CA ASN A 33 -5.96 -1.23 12.96
C ASN A 33 -7.27 -1.31 12.17
N TRP A 34 -7.22 -1.73 10.91
CA TRP A 34 -8.39 -1.71 10.02
C TRP A 34 -8.67 -3.04 9.30
N GLY A 35 -7.98 -4.12 9.68
CA GLY A 35 -8.19 -5.46 9.11
C GLY A 35 -7.81 -5.55 7.63
N ASP A 36 -8.24 -6.64 7.00
CA ASP A 36 -8.02 -6.89 5.56
C ASP A 36 -8.65 -5.79 4.69
N ASP A 37 -9.85 -5.32 5.05
CA ASP A 37 -10.57 -4.26 4.33
C ASP A 37 -9.78 -2.94 4.28
N GLY A 38 -9.17 -2.55 5.40
CA GLY A 38 -8.32 -1.36 5.46
C GLY A 38 -7.09 -1.48 4.57
N LEU A 39 -6.48 -2.66 4.54
CA LEU A 39 -5.31 -2.92 3.70
C LEU A 39 -5.67 -2.94 2.21
N ILE A 40 -6.78 -3.59 1.84
CA ILE A 40 -7.27 -3.61 0.45
C ILE A 40 -7.64 -2.20 0.00
N THR A 41 -8.32 -1.43 0.85
CA THR A 41 -8.66 -0.04 0.58
C THR A 41 -7.42 0.81 0.34
N LEU A 42 -6.36 0.64 1.14
CA LEU A 42 -5.07 1.28 0.91
C LEU A 42 -4.53 0.95 -0.49
N PHE A 43 -4.42 -0.33 -0.84
CA PHE A 43 -3.89 -0.75 -2.14
C PHE A 43 -4.71 -0.21 -3.32
N MET A 44 -6.04 -0.25 -3.23
CA MET A 44 -6.92 0.33 -4.24
C MET A 44 -6.73 1.84 -4.40
N ARG A 45 -6.58 2.58 -3.28
CA ARG A 45 -6.34 4.02 -3.31
C ARG A 45 -4.98 4.35 -3.92
N ILE A 46 -3.93 3.62 -3.54
CA ILE A 46 -2.59 3.79 -4.12
C ILE A 46 -2.66 3.59 -5.64
N TRP A 47 -3.28 2.49 -6.10
CA TRP A 47 -3.46 2.27 -7.53
C TRP A 47 -4.19 3.43 -8.17
N LYS A 48 -5.33 3.89 -7.62
CA LYS A 48 -6.13 4.98 -8.21
C LYS A 48 -5.34 6.28 -8.34
N LEU A 49 -4.60 6.63 -7.29
CA LEU A 49 -3.83 7.87 -7.21
C LEU A 49 -2.58 7.88 -8.09
N LEU A 50 -2.07 6.72 -8.52
CA LEU A 50 -0.93 6.63 -9.44
C LEU A 50 -1.31 6.94 -10.89
N ARG A 51 -0.46 7.71 -11.56
CA ARG A 51 -0.49 7.91 -13.02
C ARG A 51 -0.16 6.62 -13.78
N PRO A 52 -0.57 6.49 -15.06
CA PRO A 52 -0.10 5.38 -15.89
C PRO A 52 1.43 5.33 -15.92
N GLY A 53 2.02 4.15 -15.70
CA GLY A 53 3.47 4.00 -15.57
C GLY A 53 4.06 4.40 -14.22
N GLY A 54 3.23 4.92 -13.29
CA GLY A 54 3.65 5.25 -11.94
C GLY A 54 4.03 4.00 -11.13
N ILE A 55 4.82 4.21 -10.08
CA ILE A 55 5.40 3.14 -9.27
C ILE A 55 4.86 3.14 -7.84
N PHE A 56 4.65 1.94 -7.31
CA PHE A 56 4.34 1.72 -5.91
C PHE A 56 5.49 0.96 -5.26
N VAL A 57 6.14 1.57 -4.27
CA VAL A 57 7.22 0.94 -3.50
C VAL A 57 6.66 0.46 -2.16
N LEU A 58 6.74 -0.83 -1.93
CA LEU A 58 6.20 -1.51 -0.75
C LEU A 58 7.31 -2.24 0.00
N GLU A 59 7.47 -1.95 1.29
CA GLU A 59 8.29 -2.72 2.21
C GLU A 59 7.36 -3.30 3.30
N PRO A 60 6.85 -4.53 3.11
CA PRO A 60 5.91 -5.13 4.04
C PRO A 60 6.66 -5.72 5.24
N GLN A 61 6.11 -5.58 6.45
CA GLN A 61 6.66 -6.28 7.60
C GLN A 61 6.26 -7.76 7.61
N PRO A 62 7.15 -8.66 8.09
CA PRO A 62 6.84 -10.09 8.16
C PRO A 62 5.78 -10.38 9.22
N TRP A 63 5.08 -11.52 9.07
CA TRP A 63 4.03 -11.96 9.99
C TRP A 63 4.49 -12.05 11.45
N VAL A 64 5.75 -12.47 11.71
CA VAL A 64 6.33 -12.49 13.06
C VAL A 64 6.28 -11.10 13.74
N SER A 65 6.34 -10.02 12.97
CA SER A 65 6.16 -8.65 13.49
C SER A 65 4.71 -8.38 13.92
N TYR A 66 3.73 -8.98 13.25
CA TYR A 66 2.32 -8.90 13.65
C TYR A 66 2.10 -9.62 14.97
N GLU A 67 2.60 -10.85 15.11
CA GLU A 67 2.47 -11.66 16.33
C GLU A 67 2.99 -10.92 17.57
N LYS A 68 4.11 -10.22 17.43
CA LYS A 68 4.73 -9.39 18.48
C LYS A 68 3.91 -8.15 18.85
N ASN A 69 3.13 -7.59 17.92
CA ASN A 69 2.42 -6.31 18.10
C ASN A 69 0.90 -6.44 18.16
N ARG A 70 0.34 -7.66 18.08
CA ARG A 70 -1.11 -7.90 18.01
C ARG A 70 -1.89 -7.48 19.26
N ARG A 71 -1.24 -7.15 20.37
CA ARG A 71 -1.88 -6.80 21.65
C ARG A 71 -1.65 -5.34 22.06
N VAL A 72 -1.26 -4.48 21.12
CA VAL A 72 -1.01 -3.05 21.41
C VAL A 72 -2.33 -2.31 21.72
N SER A 73 -3.45 -2.76 21.17
CA SER A 73 -4.80 -2.34 21.54
C SER A 73 -5.82 -3.47 21.35
N GLU A 74 -7.02 -3.31 21.92
CA GLU A 74 -8.14 -4.24 21.71
C GLU A 74 -8.49 -4.37 20.23
N THR A 75 -8.54 -3.26 19.48
CA THR A 75 -8.73 -3.25 18.03
C THR A 75 -7.70 -4.12 17.31
N THR A 76 -6.42 -3.97 17.64
CA THR A 76 -5.35 -4.78 17.01
C THR A 76 -5.47 -6.26 17.35
N ALA A 77 -5.93 -6.59 18.56
CA ALA A 77 -6.11 -7.98 19.00
C ALA A 77 -7.27 -8.65 18.28
N THR A 78 -8.40 -7.94 18.15
CA THR A 78 -9.58 -8.40 17.42
C THR A 78 -9.29 -8.57 15.94
N ASN A 79 -8.69 -7.56 15.30
CA ASN A 79 -8.38 -7.66 13.87
C ASN A 79 -7.36 -8.76 13.58
N PHE A 80 -6.30 -8.90 14.39
CA PHE A 80 -5.32 -9.97 14.20
C PHE A 80 -5.94 -11.36 14.14
N GLN A 81 -6.97 -11.63 14.96
CA GLN A 81 -7.68 -12.91 14.94
C GLN A 81 -8.51 -13.13 13.67
N ASN A 82 -8.88 -12.05 12.99
CA ASN A 82 -9.74 -12.06 11.81
C ASN A 82 -8.98 -11.86 10.49
N ILE A 83 -7.66 -11.62 10.52
CA ILE A 83 -6.82 -11.51 9.32
C ILE A 83 -6.86 -12.82 8.55
N LYS A 84 -7.22 -12.73 7.26
CA LYS A 84 -7.18 -13.85 6.31
C LYS A 84 -6.13 -13.63 5.24
N LEU A 85 -5.81 -12.37 4.95
CA LEU A 85 -4.79 -11.98 4.01
C LEU A 85 -3.43 -11.88 4.70
N TYR A 86 -2.42 -12.66 4.32
CA TYR A 86 -1.08 -12.59 4.93
C TYR A 86 -0.09 -11.81 4.05
N PRO A 87 1.01 -11.28 4.62
CA PRO A 87 2.03 -10.55 3.85
C PRO A 87 2.57 -11.27 2.61
N LYS A 88 2.62 -12.60 2.64
CA LYS A 88 3.06 -13.44 1.50
C LYS A 88 2.12 -13.36 0.29
N GLU A 89 0.85 -13.02 0.50
CA GLU A 89 -0.19 -12.92 -0.54
C GLU A 89 -0.31 -11.50 -1.11
N PHE A 90 0.40 -10.51 -0.55
CA PHE A 90 0.27 -9.11 -0.99
C PHE A 90 0.66 -8.92 -2.45
N GLN A 91 1.71 -9.62 -2.94
CA GLN A 91 2.12 -9.53 -4.34
C GLN A 91 1.02 -10.03 -5.27
N GLU A 92 0.44 -11.20 -4.98
CA GLU A 92 -0.66 -11.79 -5.75
C GLU A 92 -1.85 -10.83 -5.81
N ILE A 93 -2.28 -10.28 -4.68
CA ILE A 93 -3.40 -9.32 -4.66
C ILE A 93 -3.09 -8.06 -5.45
N LEU A 94 -1.89 -7.50 -5.29
CA LEU A 94 -1.50 -6.27 -6.00
C LEU A 94 -1.45 -6.49 -7.52
N LEU A 95 -1.00 -7.66 -7.97
CA LEU A 95 -0.96 -8.01 -9.39
C LEU A 95 -2.34 -8.38 -9.93
N ASP A 96 -2.98 -9.39 -9.34
CA ASP A 96 -4.14 -10.06 -9.94
C ASP A 96 -5.48 -9.40 -9.62
N LYS A 97 -5.59 -8.73 -8.46
CA LYS A 97 -6.85 -8.14 -7.99
C LYS A 97 -6.89 -6.63 -8.11
N ILE A 98 -5.77 -5.96 -7.81
CA ILE A 98 -5.67 -4.49 -7.87
C ILE A 98 -5.29 -4.02 -9.28
N GLY A 99 -4.45 -4.77 -9.99
CA GLY A 99 -4.10 -4.50 -11.39
C GLY A 99 -2.79 -3.74 -11.58
N PHE A 100 -1.80 -3.94 -10.70
CA PHE A 100 -0.41 -3.65 -11.03
C PHE A 100 0.11 -4.69 -12.05
N ARG A 101 1.02 -4.28 -12.93
CA ARG A 101 1.48 -5.11 -14.05
C ARG A 101 2.67 -5.99 -13.74
N THR A 102 3.58 -5.48 -12.91
CA THR A 102 4.87 -6.12 -12.62
C THR A 102 5.26 -5.84 -11.19
N VAL A 103 6.09 -6.72 -10.64
CA VAL A 103 6.75 -6.56 -9.33
C VAL A 103 8.23 -6.93 -9.47
N GLU A 104 9.10 -6.13 -8.87
CA GLU A 104 10.55 -6.34 -8.79
C GLU A 104 10.98 -6.31 -7.31
N ASP A 105 11.78 -7.28 -6.84
CA ASP A 105 12.43 -7.19 -5.53
C ASP A 105 13.76 -6.43 -5.67
N ILE A 106 13.75 -5.19 -5.19
CA ILE A 106 14.89 -4.27 -5.24
C ILE A 106 15.64 -4.19 -3.91
N GLY A 107 15.13 -4.83 -2.85
CA GLY A 107 15.73 -4.80 -1.50
C GLY A 107 16.81 -5.86 -1.30
N SER A 108 16.66 -7.01 -1.97
CA SER A 108 17.54 -8.16 -1.81
C SER A 108 18.95 -8.00 -2.43
N GLY A 109 19.19 -6.94 -3.22
CA GLY A 109 20.41 -6.78 -4.01
C GLY A 109 21.47 -5.78 -3.50
N GLY A 110 21.22 -5.00 -2.44
CA GLY A 110 22.09 -3.82 -2.17
C GLY A 110 22.33 -3.38 -0.71
N LEU A 111 21.69 -3.99 0.29
CA LEU A 111 21.76 -3.52 1.69
C LEU A 111 22.44 -4.56 2.60
N SER A 112 23.70 -4.90 2.29
CA SER A 112 24.52 -5.87 3.03
C SER A 112 24.97 -5.42 4.44
N SER A 113 24.45 -4.30 4.96
CA SER A 113 24.92 -3.70 6.21
C SER A 113 23.85 -3.46 7.29
N SER A 114 22.61 -3.91 7.10
CA SER A 114 21.55 -3.64 8.08
C SER A 114 21.48 -4.70 9.19
N LYS A 115 21.45 -4.23 10.45
CA LYS A 115 21.31 -5.05 11.66
C LYS A 115 20.14 -6.04 11.51
N THR A 116 20.32 -7.27 12.00
CA THR A 116 19.31 -8.35 12.00
C THR A 116 17.93 -7.84 12.44
N GLY A 117 17.00 -7.66 11.48
CA GLY A 117 15.68 -7.06 11.71
C GLY A 117 15.23 -6.03 10.67
N PHE A 118 16.16 -5.47 9.89
CA PHE A 118 15.89 -4.52 8.80
C PHE A 118 16.15 -5.06 7.39
N ASN A 119 16.59 -6.33 7.28
CA ASN A 119 16.72 -7.02 6.01
C ASN A 119 15.35 -7.51 5.51
N ARG A 120 14.49 -6.58 5.11
CA ARG A 120 13.16 -6.85 4.58
C ARG A 120 13.17 -6.62 3.06
N PRO A 121 12.36 -7.39 2.31
CA PRO A 121 12.24 -7.15 0.88
C PRO A 121 11.61 -5.78 0.63
N ILE A 122 12.06 -5.13 -0.44
CA ILE A 122 11.45 -3.91 -0.97
C ILE A 122 10.95 -4.27 -2.36
N PHE A 123 9.64 -4.20 -2.53
CA PHE A 123 8.98 -4.51 -3.79
C PHE A 123 8.64 -3.23 -4.54
N LEU A 124 8.98 -3.17 -5.81
CA LEU A 124 8.59 -2.12 -6.73
C LEU A 124 7.51 -2.66 -7.67
N PHE A 125 6.31 -2.12 -7.58
CA PHE A 125 5.20 -2.44 -8.47
C PHE A 125 5.02 -1.33 -9.52
N ARG A 126 4.73 -1.70 -10.77
CA ARG A 126 4.44 -0.73 -11.85
C ARG A 126 2.99 -0.82 -12.28
N LYS A 127 2.34 0.33 -12.43
CA LYS A 127 0.95 0.45 -12.91
C LYS A 127 0.83 0.44 -14.43
#